data_AF-A0A1Q8ZR64-F1
#
_entry.id   AF-A0A1Q8ZR64-F1
#
_cell.length_a   1.000
_cell.length_b   1.000
_cell.length_c   1.000
_cell.angle_alpha   90.00
_cell.angle_beta   90.00
_cell.angle_gamma   90.00
#
_symmetry.space_group_name_H-M   'P 1'
#
loop_
_entity.id
_entity.type
_entity.pdbx_description
1 polymer ?
#
loop_
_entity_poly.entity_id
_entity_poly.type
_entity_poly.pdbx_seq_one_letter_code
_entity_poly.pdbx_strand_id
1 'polypeptide(L)' 'MVQAFEKKKHDGQSAGDTALTLIETCKLNAVDPLLYLNTTLTAIVTGHKQSQIVELLPWNYPASV' A
#
# COMPACT_ATOMS: atom_id res chain seq x y z
N MET A 1 13.67 5.57 11.47
CA MET A 1 12.47 6.19 10.87
C MET A 1 11.21 5.30 10.90
N VAL A 2 11.20 4.16 11.60
CA VAL A 2 9.96 3.39 11.90
C VAL A 2 9.22 3.93 13.15
N GLN A 3 9.91 4.71 13.98
CA GLN A 3 9.44 5.18 15.29
C GLN A 3 8.38 6.30 15.23
N ALA A 4 8.10 6.87 14.05
CA ALA A 4 7.08 7.91 13.89
C ALA A 4 5.66 7.35 13.71
N PHE A 5 5.52 6.07 13.35
CA PHE A 5 4.23 5.45 13.03
C PHE A 5 3.45 4.95 14.27
N GLU A 6 4.14 4.64 15.37
CA GLU A 6 3.50 4.15 16.60
C GLU A 6 2.67 5.22 17.33
N LYS A 7 2.78 6.50 16.98
CA LYS A 7 2.20 7.60 17.75
C LYS A 7 0.80 8.04 17.31
N LYS A 8 0.10 7.27 16.47
CA LYS A 8 -1.34 7.45 16.24
C LYS A 8 -2.12 6.24 16.73
N LYS A 9 -2.55 6.30 18.00
CA LYS A 9 -3.63 5.47 18.51
C LYS A 9 -4.90 5.84 17.76
N HIS A 10 -5.28 5.06 16.74
CA HIS A 10 -6.59 5.15 16.10
C HIS A 10 -7.57 4.31 16.93
N ASP A 11 -8.37 4.98 17.76
CA ASP A 11 -9.51 4.38 18.43
C ASP A 11 -10.58 4.07 17.36
N GLY A 12 -10.57 2.83 16.86
CA GLY A 12 -11.43 2.36 15.76
C GLY A 12 -10.79 2.57 14.39
N GLN A 13 -10.25 1.50 13.78
CA GLN A 13 -9.63 1.57 12.47
C GLN A 13 -10.71 1.70 11.39
N SER A 14 -10.89 2.92 10.86
CA SER A 14 -11.74 3.14 9.70
C SER A 14 -11.04 2.70 8.41
N ALA A 15 -11.80 2.36 7.37
CA ALA A 15 -11.22 2.04 6.06
C ALA A 15 -10.38 3.21 5.49
N GLY A 16 -10.72 4.45 5.84
CA GLY A 16 -9.97 5.65 5.46
C GLY A 16 -8.59 5.72 6.11
N ASP A 17 -8.47 5.31 7.37
CA ASP A 17 -7.20 5.30 8.10
C ASP A 17 -6.22 4.28 7.52
N THR A 18 -6.72 3.11 7.11
CA THR A 18 -5.92 2.09 6.43
C THR A 18 -5.41 2.58 5.08
N ALA A 19 -6.22 3.29 4.30
CA ALA A 19 -5.78 3.85 3.04
C ALA A 19 -4.69 4.92 3.23
N LEU A 20 -4.83 5.80 4.22
CA LEU A 20 -3.84 6.85 4.50
C LEU A 20 -2.49 6.27 4.89
N THR A 21 -2.47 5.28 5.79
CA THR A 21 -1.24 4.62 6.25
C THR A 21 -0.53 3.87 5.11
N LEU A 22 -1.28 3.28 4.19
CA LEU A 22 -0.73 2.64 2.99
C LEU A 22 -0.11 3.67 2.03
N ILE A 23 -0.77 4.81 1.81
CA ILE A 23 -0.22 5.91 0.98
C ILE A 23 1.07 6.46 1.59
N GLU A 24 1.10 6.68 2.91
CA GLU A 24 2.29 7.13 3.63
C GLU A 24 3.43 6.12 3.48
N THR A 25 3.14 4.82 3.54
CA THR A 25 4.13 3.76 3.31
C THR A 25 4.66 3.78 1.87
N CYS A 26 3.81 3.98 0.87
CA CYS A 26 4.24 4.10 -0.54
C CYS A 26 5.20 5.28 -0.72
N LYS A 27 4.89 6.43 -0.13
CA LYS A 27 5.75 7.62 -0.17
C LYS A 27 7.15 7.36 0.42
N LEU A 28 7.22 6.65 1.56
CA LEU A 28 8.50 6.31 2.19
C LEU A 28 9.36 5.37 1.33
N ASN A 29 8.73 4.54 0.50
CA ASN A 29 9.41 3.62 -0.41
C ASN A 29 9.61 4.21 -1.82
N ALA A 30 9.36 5.52 -1.98
CA ALA A 30 9.36 6.21 -3.27
C ALA A 30 8.44 5.56 -4.33
N VAL A 31 7.39 4.84 -3.93
CA VAL A 31 6.43 4.20 -4.85
C VAL A 31 5.25 5.12 -5.12
N ASP A 32 4.79 5.19 -6.37
CA ASP A 32 3.55 5.89 -6.73
C ASP A 32 2.34 5.20 -6.05
N PRO A 33 1.65 5.87 -5.09
CA PRO A 33 0.56 5.25 -4.35
C PRO A 33 -0.66 4.94 -5.22
N LEU A 34 -0.96 5.78 -6.22
CA LEU A 34 -2.12 5.62 -7.09
C LEU A 34 -1.91 4.46 -8.06
N LEU A 35 -0.71 4.39 -8.64
CA LEU A 35 -0.34 3.28 -9.52
C LEU A 35 -0.41 1.96 -8.76
N TYR A 36 0.23 1.88 -7.59
CA TYR A 36 0.26 0.68 -6.75
C TYR A 36 -1.14 0.20 -6.36
N LEU A 37 -2.01 1.10 -5.90
CA LEU A 37 -3.38 0.74 -5.52
C LEU A 37 -4.20 0.30 -6.72
N ASN A 38 -4.11 1.01 -7.84
CA ASN A 38 -4.88 0.70 -9.03
C ASN A 38 -4.53 -0.69 -9.58
N THR A 39 -3.25 -0.99 -9.74
CA THR A 39 -2.78 -2.28 -10.26
C THR A 39 -3.09 -3.42 -9.30
N THR A 40 -2.89 -3.22 -8.00
CA THR A 40 -3.16 -4.23 -6.97
C THR A 40 -4.65 -4.54 -6.86
N LEU A 41 -5.51 -3.51 -6.81
CA LEU A 41 -6.96 -3.71 -6.78
C LEU A 41 -7.46 -4.33 -8.08
N THR A 42 -6.94 -3.89 -9.24
CA THR A 42 -7.27 -4.49 -10.55
C THR A 42 -6.89 -5.98 -10.58
N ALA A 43 -5.70 -6.35 -10.10
CA ALA A 43 -5.29 -7.74 -10.01
C ALA A 43 -6.24 -8.55 -9.10
N ILE A 44 -6.59 -8.02 -7.93
CA ILE A 44 -7.50 -8.70 -7.00
C ILE A 44 -8.88 -8.93 -7.63
N VAL A 45 -9.50 -7.90 -8.22
CA VAL A 45 -10.84 -8.04 -8.82
C VAL A 45 -10.85 -8.90 -10.09
N THR A 46 -9.71 -9.03 -10.78
CA THR A 46 -9.55 -9.92 -11.93
C THR A 46 -9.24 -11.37 -11.54
N GLY A 47 -9.19 -11.67 -10.23
CA GLY A 47 -9.01 -13.04 -9.73
C GLY A 47 -7.56 -13.46 -9.55
N HIS A 48 -6.65 -12.50 -9.34
CA HIS A 48 -5.26 -12.79 -9.04
C HIS A 48 -5.15 -13.75 -7.84
N LYS A 49 -4.40 -14.84 -8.04
CA LYS A 49 -4.29 -15.90 -7.03
C LYS A 49 -3.49 -15.38 -5.84
N GLN A 50 -4.00 -15.59 -4.64
CA GLN A 50 -3.29 -15.23 -3.40
C GLN A 50 -1.90 -15.87 -3.32
N SER A 51 -1.69 -17.04 -3.93
CA SER A 51 -0.39 -17.72 -4.03
C SER A 51 0.68 -16.93 -4.81
N GLN A 52 0.27 -15.95 -5.63
CA GLN A 52 1.15 -15.10 -6.44
C GLN A 52 1.36 -13.71 -5.83
N ILE A 53 1.07 -13.53 -4.53
CA ILE A 53 1.16 -12.24 -3.84
C ILE A 53 2.48 -11.50 -4.06
N VAL A 54 3.58 -12.22 -4.32
CA VAL A 54 4.90 -11.68 -4.59
C VAL A 54 4.90 -10.70 -5.78
N GLU A 55 4.03 -10.92 -6.76
CA GLU A 55 3.89 -10.08 -7.96
C GLU A 55 3.26 -8.70 -7.63
N LEU A 56 2.46 -8.63 -6.57
CA LEU A 56 1.75 -7.42 -6.15
C LEU A 56 2.53 -6.59 -5.12
N LEU A 57 3.76 -6.98 -4.77
CA LEU A 57 4.51 -6.28 -3.74
C LEU A 57 5.07 -4.94 -4.25
N PRO A 58 5.17 -3.91 -3.39
CA PRO A 58 5.46 -2.53 -3.80
C PRO A 58 6.75 -2.36 -4.61
N TRP A 59 7.75 -3.20 -4.38
CA TRP A 59 9.04 -3.16 -5.06
C TRP A 59 9.00 -3.58 -6.54
N ASN A 60 7.90 -4.18 -7.01
CA ASN A 60 7.69 -4.46 -8.43
C ASN A 60 7.16 -3.24 -9.20
N TYR A 61 6.83 -2.15 -8.50
CA TYR A 61 6.30 -0.94 -9.11
C TYR A 61 7.39 0.10 -9.28
N PRO A 62 7.36 0.88 -10.38
CA PRO A 62 8.34 1.93 -10.59
C PRO A 62 8.25 2.96 -9.47
N ALA A 63 9.41 3.36 -8.97
CA ALA A 63 9.49 4.46 -8.04
C ALA A 63 9.04 5.75 -8.73
N SER A 64 8.22 6.58 -8.08
CA SER A 64 8.03 7.97 -8.47
C SER A 64 9.37 8.68 -8.28
N VAL A 65 10.00 9.03 -9.40
CA VAL A 65 11.21 9.88 -9.46
C VAL A 65 10.91 11.32 -9.07
#